data_AF-A0A556SWC9-F1
#
_entry.id   AF-A0A556SWC9-F1
#
_cell.length_a   1.000
_cell.length_b   1.000
_cell.length_c   1.000
_cell.angle_alpha   90.00
_cell.angle_beta   90.00
_cell.angle_gamma   90.00
#
_symmetry.space_group_name_H-M   'P 1'
#
loop_
_entity.id
_entity.type
_entity.pdbx_description
1 polymer ?
#
loop_
_entity_poly.entity_id
_entity_poly.type
_entity_poly.pdbx_seq_one_letter_code
_entity_poly.pdbx_strand_id
1 'polypeptide(L)'
;MLVSNESQDTNTILDKFKWGLVLVLIAFIVWGNFYFAGPNDIYQPNTIVRIIAVVVISALTLFIGFTTSKGKSFILFLEESRKELRKVVWPPRKETVNTTLLVAAITVVVGLALWGMDSLFRSVVFYLTSIGR
;
A
#
# COMPACT_ATOMS: atom_id res chain seq x y z
N MET A 1 2.85 42.77 -23.87
CA MET A 1 1.62 42.18 -23.31
C MET A 1 2.02 41.47 -22.02
N LEU A 2 1.61 42.01 -20.87
CA LEU A 2 1.87 41.40 -19.57
C LEU A 2 0.95 40.17 -19.45
N VAL A 3 1.49 39.00 -19.77
CA VAL A 3 0.80 37.73 -19.58
C VAL A 3 0.63 37.54 -18.07
N SER A 4 -0.62 37.50 -17.65
CA SER A 4 -1.10 37.35 -16.28
C SER A 4 -0.48 36.14 -15.58
N ASN A 5 0.55 36.36 -14.77
CA ASN A 5 1.11 35.35 -13.85
C ASN A 5 0.38 35.30 -12.50
N GLU A 6 -0.59 36.18 -12.27
CA GLU A 6 -1.19 36.40 -10.94
C GLU A 6 -2.21 35.32 -10.54
N SER A 7 -2.72 34.52 -11.49
CA SER A 7 -3.73 33.46 -11.23
C SER A 7 -3.14 32.06 -11.02
N GLN A 8 -1.86 31.82 -11.35
CA GLN A 8 -1.21 30.52 -11.11
C GLN A 8 -0.54 30.42 -9.73
N ASP A 9 -0.08 31.54 -9.16
CA ASP A 9 0.64 31.55 -7.88
C ASP A 9 -0.28 31.30 -6.68
N THR A 10 -1.51 31.83 -6.71
CA THR A 10 -2.49 31.66 -5.62
C THR A 10 -2.87 30.19 -5.43
N ASN A 11 -3.12 29.45 -6.52
CA ASN A 11 -3.46 28.04 -6.47
C ASN A 11 -2.28 27.18 -5.99
N THR A 12 -1.05 27.52 -6.38
CA THR A 12 0.16 26.78 -6.00
C THR A 12 0.50 26.94 -4.51
N ILE A 13 0.37 28.16 -3.96
CA ILE A 13 0.61 28.44 -2.54
C ILE A 13 -0.48 27.79 -1.67
N LEU A 14 -1.75 27.91 -2.09
CA LEU A 14 -2.87 27.28 -1.39
C LEU A 14 -2.78 25.75 -1.40
N ASP A 15 -2.34 25.15 -2.51
CA ASP A 15 -2.11 23.70 -2.57
C ASP A 15 -0.95 23.26 -1.68
N LYS A 16 0.16 24.02 -1.64
CA LYS A 16 1.27 23.75 -0.70
C LYS A 16 0.82 23.84 0.75
N PHE A 17 -0.03 24.81 1.08
CA PHE A 17 -0.59 24.95 2.42
C PHE A 17 -1.51 23.79 2.79
N LYS A 18 -2.40 23.36 1.87
CA LYS A 18 -3.27 22.18 2.05
C LYS A 18 -2.45 20.89 2.26
N TRP A 19 -1.36 20.71 1.51
CA TRP A 19 -0.45 19.59 1.71
C TRP A 19 0.27 19.64 3.07
N GLY A 20 0.66 20.84 3.52
CA GLY A 20 1.16 21.04 4.88
C GLY A 20 0.15 20.61 5.95
N LEU A 21 -1.12 21.00 5.78
CA LEU A 21 -2.21 20.60 6.68
C LEU A 21 -2.43 19.08 6.69
N VAL A 22 -2.35 18.42 5.53
CA VAL A 22 -2.43 16.95 5.41
C VAL A 22 -1.31 16.27 6.20
N LEU A 23 -0.06 16.75 6.09
CA LEU A 23 1.07 16.20 6.85
C LEU A 23 0.89 16.35 8.36
N VAL A 24 0.38 17.50 8.81
CA VAL A 24 0.08 17.74 10.23
C VAL A 24 -1.02 16.79 10.73
N LEU A 25 -2.07 16.56 9.95
CA LEU A 25 -3.14 15.62 10.32
C LEU A 25 -2.62 14.17 10.41
N ILE A 26 -1.75 13.74 9.50
CA ILE A 26 -1.12 12.42 9.54
C ILE A 26 -0.22 12.29 10.78
N ALA A 27 0.61 13.29 11.06
CA ALA A 27 1.44 13.32 12.25
C ALA A 27 0.60 13.24 13.53
N PHE A 28 -0.56 13.91 13.56
CA PHE A 28 -1.50 13.85 14.68
C PHE A 28 -2.15 12.47 14.84
N ILE A 29 -2.49 11.78 13.75
CA ILE A 29 -2.97 10.38 13.78
C ILE A 29 -1.90 9.47 14.40
N VAL A 30 -0.66 9.57 13.93
CA VAL A 30 0.44 8.72 14.40
C VAL A 30 0.75 9.02 15.87
N TRP A 31 0.90 10.30 16.22
CA TRP A 31 1.17 10.73 17.59
C TRP A 31 0.05 10.34 18.55
N GLY A 32 -1.20 10.57 18.16
CA GLY A 32 -2.37 10.12 18.93
C GLY A 32 -2.36 8.61 19.11
N ASN A 33 -2.13 7.84 18.03
CA ASN A 33 -2.08 6.38 18.13
C ASN A 33 -0.94 5.89 19.05
N PHE A 34 0.24 6.52 19.01
CA PHE A 34 1.35 6.19 19.91
C PHE A 34 1.04 6.55 21.38
N TYR A 35 0.47 7.74 21.61
CA TYR A 35 0.14 8.21 22.96
C TYR A 35 -0.95 7.36 23.63
N PHE A 36 -1.95 6.92 22.86
CA PHE A 36 -3.04 6.04 23.31
C PHE A 36 -2.73 4.54 23.18
N ALA A 37 -1.53 4.15 22.77
CA ALA A 37 -1.08 2.75 22.73
C ALA A 37 -0.13 2.38 23.87
N GLY A 38 0.36 3.35 24.64
CA GLY A 38 1.15 3.08 25.85
C GLY A 38 0.30 2.47 26.98
N PRO A 39 0.88 1.67 27.89
CA PRO A 39 0.23 1.23 29.12
C PRO A 39 0.23 2.38 30.15
N ASN A 40 -0.41 3.50 29.82
CA ASN A 40 -0.54 4.67 30.67
C ASN A 40 -1.96 4.71 31.30
N ASP A 41 -2.04 4.46 32.61
CA ASP A 41 -3.27 4.32 33.41
C ASP A 41 -4.23 5.52 33.41
N ILE A 42 -3.87 6.65 32.79
CA ILE A 42 -4.60 7.91 32.91
C ILE A 42 -5.80 7.96 31.96
N TYR A 43 -5.77 7.24 30.84
CA TYR A 43 -6.88 7.14 29.91
C TYR A 43 -6.85 5.78 29.19
N GLN A 44 -7.64 4.81 29.65
CA GLN A 44 -7.98 3.61 28.88
C GLN A 44 -9.30 3.85 28.12
N PRO A 45 -9.32 4.57 26.98
CA PRO A 45 -10.52 4.61 26.16
C PRO A 45 -10.77 3.21 25.57
N ASN A 46 -12.03 2.81 25.50
CA ASN A 46 -12.44 1.61 24.76
C ASN A 46 -11.76 1.58 23.39
N THR A 47 -11.24 0.41 22.98
CA THR A 47 -10.55 0.21 21.69
C THR A 47 -11.33 0.78 20.50
N ILE A 48 -12.66 0.74 20.60
CA ILE A 48 -13.60 1.26 19.60
C ILE A 48 -13.45 2.78 19.40
N VAL A 49 -13.28 3.58 20.47
CA VAL A 49 -13.17 5.05 20.37
C VAL A 49 -11.89 5.44 19.64
N ARG A 50 -10.78 4.74 19.89
CA ARG A 50 -9.51 4.95 19.17
C ARG A 50 -9.66 4.67 17.68
N ILE A 51 -10.31 3.56 17.33
CA ILE A 51 -10.55 3.19 15.93
C ILE A 51 -11.41 4.26 15.25
N ILE A 52 -12.51 4.69 15.89
CA ILE A 52 -13.39 5.74 15.34
C ILE A 52 -12.61 7.05 15.15
N ALA A 53 -11.82 7.49 16.12
CA ALA A 53 -11.03 8.73 16.00
C ALA A 53 -10.03 8.66 14.84
N VAL A 54 -9.30 7.56 14.69
CA VAL A 54 -8.35 7.37 13.57
C VAL A 54 -9.08 7.33 12.23
N VAL A 55 -10.22 6.63 12.14
CA VAL A 55 -11.04 6.55 10.93
C VAL A 55 -11.59 7.92 10.53
N VAL A 56 -12.08 8.72 11.49
CA VAL A 56 -12.60 10.07 11.19
C VAL A 56 -11.48 11.00 10.70
N ILE A 57 -10.32 11.01 11.38
CA ILE A 57 -9.22 11.91 10.99
C ILE A 57 -8.61 11.48 9.65
N SER A 58 -8.49 10.17 9.39
CA SER A 58 -8.03 9.65 8.09
C SER A 58 -9.00 9.99 6.96
N ALA A 59 -10.31 9.89 7.19
CA ALA A 59 -11.32 10.28 6.20
C ALA A 59 -11.24 11.78 5.87
N LEU A 60 -11.09 12.65 6.89
CA LEU A 60 -10.88 14.09 6.71
C LEU A 60 -9.60 14.39 5.93
N THR A 61 -8.51 13.71 6.26
CA THR A 61 -7.22 13.85 5.58
C THR A 61 -7.33 13.50 4.09
N LEU A 62 -7.99 12.38 3.77
CA LEU A 62 -8.23 11.96 2.39
C LEU A 62 -9.13 12.96 1.66
N PHE A 63 -10.19 13.44 2.30
CA PHE A 63 -11.11 14.42 1.73
C PHE A 63 -10.38 15.72 1.33
N ILE A 64 -9.53 16.24 2.22
CA ILE A 64 -8.72 17.44 1.97
C ILE A 64 -7.70 17.16 0.85
N GLY A 65 -7.07 15.99 0.86
CA GLY A 65 -6.15 15.55 -0.20
C GLY A 65 -6.80 15.51 -1.59
N PHE A 66 -8.02 14.97 -1.69
CA PHE A 66 -8.76 14.89 -2.96
C PHE A 66 -9.18 16.25 -3.50
N THR A 67 -9.45 17.24 -2.64
CA THR A 67 -9.83 18.60 -3.08
C THR A 67 -8.65 19.44 -3.62
N THR A 68 -7.42 18.94 -3.54
CA THR A 68 -6.20 19.63 -4.01
C THR A 68 -5.98 19.43 -5.51
N SER A 69 -5.29 20.35 -6.20
CA SER A 69 -5.00 20.25 -7.65
C SER A 69 -4.42 18.89 -8.07
N LYS A 70 -3.49 18.35 -7.27
CA LYS A 70 -2.91 17.02 -7.46
C LYS A 70 -3.95 15.89 -7.41
N GLY A 71 -4.98 16.01 -6.57
CA GLY A 71 -6.07 15.05 -6.47
C GLY A 71 -6.94 15.04 -7.73
N LYS A 72 -7.26 16.22 -8.28
CA LYS A 72 -7.98 16.33 -9.56
C LYS A 72 -7.18 15.78 -10.74
N SER A 73 -5.88 16.07 -10.81
CA SER A 73 -5.00 15.50 -11.85
C SER A 73 -4.93 13.98 -11.76
N PHE A 74 -4.95 13.41 -10.55
CA PHE A 74 -4.96 11.96 -10.35
C PHE A 74 -6.26 11.32 -10.85
N ILE A 75 -7.41 11.96 -10.63
CA ILE A 75 -8.70 11.48 -11.15
C ILE A 75 -8.70 11.50 -12.68
N LEU A 76 -8.18 12.57 -13.31
CA LEU A 76 -8.02 12.64 -14.76
C LEU A 76 -7.09 11.55 -15.29
N PHE A 77 -5.96 11.30 -14.60
CA PHE A 77 -5.06 10.20 -14.93
C PHE A 77 -5.73 8.82 -14.84
N LEU A 78 -6.61 8.60 -13.85
CA LEU A 78 -7.38 7.36 -13.76
C LEU A 78 -8.35 7.20 -14.92
N GLU A 79 -9.00 8.28 -15.36
CA GLU A 79 -9.87 8.25 -16.54
C GLU A 79 -9.10 7.95 -17.83
N GLU A 80 -7.93 8.56 -18.01
CA GLU A 80 -7.02 8.27 -19.13
C GLU A 80 -6.49 6.84 -19.08
N SER A 81 -6.07 6.38 -17.91
CA SER A 81 -5.63 5.00 -17.68
C SER A 81 -6.75 4.00 -18.02
N ARG A 82 -8.01 4.27 -17.65
CA ARG A 82 -9.15 3.43 -18.03
C ARG A 82 -9.41 3.41 -19.55
N LYS A 83 -9.15 4.52 -20.26
CA LYS A 83 -9.23 4.55 -21.72
C LYS A 83 -8.13 3.70 -22.36
N GLU A 84 -6.94 3.68 -21.75
CA GLU A 84 -5.80 2.88 -22.23
C GLU A 84 -5.94 1.38 -21.91
N LEU A 85 -6.46 1.04 -20.72
CA LEU A 85 -6.75 -0.34 -20.35
C LEU A 85 -7.77 -1.01 -21.29
N ARG A 86 -8.65 -0.24 -21.93
CA ARG A 86 -9.57 -0.76 -22.97
C ARG A 86 -8.85 -1.11 -24.27
N LYS A 87 -7.64 -0.60 -24.51
CA LYS A 87 -6.80 -0.98 -25.65
C LYS A 87 -6.00 -2.25 -25.37
N VAL A 88 -5.93 -2.69 -24.12
CA VAL A 88 -5.35 -3.99 -23.77
C VAL A 88 -6.33 -5.07 -24.23
N VAL A 89 -6.16 -5.51 -25.47
CA VAL A 89 -6.81 -6.72 -25.96
C VAL A 89 -6.18 -7.87 -25.19
N TRP A 90 -6.83 -8.31 -24.12
CA TRP A 90 -6.32 -9.43 -23.35
C TRP A 90 -6.27 -10.66 -24.27
N PRO A 91 -5.09 -11.31 -24.39
CA PRO A 91 -4.90 -12.42 -25.30
C PRO A 91 -5.90 -13.54 -25.02
N PRO A 92 -6.33 -14.30 -26.03
CA PRO A 92 -7.39 -15.31 -25.88
C PRO A 92 -7.05 -16.35 -24.81
N ARG A 93 -8.05 -16.75 -24.01
CA ARG A 93 -7.91 -17.65 -22.82
C ARG A 93 -7.08 -18.92 -23.08
N LYS A 94 -7.13 -19.45 -24.30
CA LYS A 94 -6.41 -20.66 -24.70
C LYS A 94 -4.89 -20.50 -24.61
N GLU A 95 -4.37 -19.33 -24.98
CA GLU A 95 -2.92 -19.06 -24.95
C GLU A 95 -2.45 -18.79 -23.52
N THR A 96 -3.25 -18.08 -22.72
CA THR A 96 -2.91 -17.81 -21.32
C THR A 96 -2.87 -19.07 -20.47
N VAL A 97 -3.82 -19.99 -20.65
CA VAL A 97 -3.89 -21.24 -19.88
C VAL A 97 -2.71 -22.15 -20.16
N ASN A 98 -2.25 -22.22 -21.42
CA ASN A 98 -1.10 -23.06 -21.77
C ASN A 98 0.18 -22.58 -21.04
N THR A 99 0.41 -21.27 -21.02
CA THR A 99 1.59 -20.71 -20.36
C THR A 99 1.48 -20.80 -18.84
N THR A 100 0.31 -20.57 -18.23
CA THR A 100 0.16 -20.74 -16.78
C THR A 100 0.27 -22.19 -16.35
N LEU A 101 -0.22 -23.15 -17.14
CA LEU A 101 -0.09 -24.57 -16.86
C LEU A 101 1.37 -25.03 -16.99
N LEU A 102 2.11 -24.52 -17.97
CA LEU A 102 3.55 -24.74 -18.08
C LEU A 102 4.30 -24.22 -16.84
N VAL A 103 4.06 -22.97 -16.45
CA VAL A 103 4.69 -22.38 -15.25
C VAL A 103 4.30 -23.13 -13.98
N ALA A 104 3.04 -23.55 -13.86
CA ALA A 104 2.57 -24.35 -12.73
C ALA A 104 3.31 -25.70 -12.66
N ALA A 105 3.47 -26.39 -13.79
CA ALA A 105 4.21 -27.65 -13.86
C ALA A 105 5.68 -27.47 -13.45
N ILE A 106 6.35 -26.45 -13.96
CA ILE A 106 7.74 -26.13 -13.58
C ILE A 106 7.84 -25.83 -12.08
N THR A 107 6.89 -25.05 -11.54
CA THR A 107 6.88 -24.68 -10.12
C THR A 107 6.68 -25.90 -9.22
N VAL A 108 5.83 -26.86 -9.61
CA VAL A 108 5.65 -28.13 -8.88
C VAL A 108 6.93 -28.96 -8.88
N VAL A 109 7.62 -29.06 -10.04
CA VAL A 109 8.89 -29.79 -10.13
C VAL A 109 9.96 -29.15 -9.25
N VAL A 110 10.12 -27.83 -9.32
CA VAL A 110 11.08 -27.09 -8.48
C VAL A 110 10.74 -27.23 -7.00
N GLY A 111 9.46 -27.09 -6.63
CA GLY A 111 8.99 -27.24 -5.26
C GLY A 111 9.26 -28.64 -4.69
N LEU A 112 9.05 -29.69 -5.49
CA LEU A 112 9.39 -31.07 -5.10
C LEU A 112 10.90 -31.28 -4.99
N ALA A 113 11.70 -30.71 -5.89
CA ALA A 113 13.15 -30.81 -5.85
C ALA A 113 13.74 -30.13 -4.59
N LEU A 114 13.26 -28.92 -4.28
CA LEU A 114 13.62 -28.21 -3.05
C LEU A 114 13.18 -29.02 -1.84
N TRP A 115 11.92 -29.45 -1.76
CA TRP A 115 11.42 -30.25 -0.63
C TRP A 115 12.26 -31.52 -0.36
N GLY A 116 12.66 -32.23 -1.43
CA GLY A 116 13.55 -33.39 -1.31
C GLY A 116 14.92 -33.01 -0.75
N MET A 117 15.52 -31.94 -1.27
CA MET A 117 16.80 -31.43 -0.80
C MET A 117 16.72 -30.97 0.67
N ASP A 118 15.72 -30.17 1.03
CA ASP A 118 15.45 -29.74 2.41
C ASP A 118 15.29 -30.94 3.36
N SER A 119 14.64 -32.01 2.92
CA SER A 119 14.50 -33.24 3.70
C SER A 119 15.85 -33.91 3.94
N LEU A 120 16.73 -33.97 2.93
CA LEU A 120 18.07 -34.52 3.07
C LEU A 120 18.93 -33.70 4.04
N PHE A 121 18.91 -32.37 3.90
CA PHE A 121 19.62 -31.48 4.83
C PHE A 121 19.14 -31.67 6.28
N ARG A 122 17.82 -31.75 6.50
CA ARG A 122 17.27 -32.04 7.83
C ARG A 122 17.76 -33.37 8.39
N SER A 123 17.76 -34.43 7.58
CA SER A 123 18.25 -35.75 8.00
C SER A 123 19.73 -35.74 8.37
N VAL A 124 20.57 -35.06 7.58
CA VAL A 124 22.02 -34.95 7.85
C VAL A 124 22.28 -34.17 9.14
N VAL A 125 21.62 -33.02 9.32
CA VAL A 125 21.76 -32.23 10.55
C VAL A 125 21.27 -33.01 11.76
N PHE A 126 20.15 -33.73 11.65
CA PHE A 126 19.66 -34.59 12.73
C PHE A 126 20.67 -35.69 13.10
N TYR A 127 21.29 -36.33 12.11
CA TYR A 127 22.31 -37.35 12.35
C TYR A 127 23.54 -36.78 13.07
N LEU A 128 24.03 -35.60 12.63
CA LEU A 128 25.15 -34.93 13.26
C LEU A 128 24.85 -34.49 14.70
N THR A 129 23.68 -33.90 14.94
CA THR A 129 23.27 -33.49 16.30
C THR A 129 22.99 -34.70 17.20
N SER A 130 22.47 -35.80 16.65
CA SER A 130 22.25 -37.06 17.38
C SER A 130 23.55 -37.72 17.86
N ILE A 131 24.69 -37.45 17.21
CA ILE A 131 26.01 -37.97 17.59
C ILE A 131 26.64 -37.16 18.74
N GLY A 132 26.28 -35.88 18.89
CA GLY A 132 26.81 -35.00 19.92
C GLY A 132 26.08 -35.07 21.27
N ARG A 133 25.10 -35.95 21.41
CA ARG A 133 24.35 -36.21 22.65
C ARG A 133 24.57 -37.65 23.10
#